data_AF-A0A221MB62-F1
#
_entry.id   AF-A0A221MB62-F1
#
_cell.length_a   1.000
_cell.length_b   1.000
_cell.length_c   1.000
_cell.angle_alpha   90.00
_cell.angle_beta   90.00
_cell.angle_gamma   90.00
#
_symmetry.space_group_name_H-M   'P 1'
#
loop_
_entity.id
_entity.type
_entity.pdbx_description
1 polymer ?
#
loop_
_entity_poly.entity_id
_entity_poly.type
_entity_poly.pdbx_seq_one_letter_code
_entity_poly.pdbx_strand_id
1 'polypeptide(L)'
;MLGDKKLEHFKKKLLEMKNDVEKQLDKDKQEGPNESARELADYDNHPADMGTEQFEQERDAGLKQVKEDRLQDINDALERIEKGTYGKSVVSGKPIPEERLEVEPTAKILVEEA
;
A
#
# COMPACT_ATOMS: atom_id res chain seq x y z
N MET A 1 -10.58 21.73 -13.16
CA MET A 1 -9.60 21.41 -12.10
C MET A 1 -10.39 21.09 -10.84
N LEU A 2 -9.99 20.10 -10.04
CA LEU A 2 -10.65 19.84 -8.75
C LEU A 2 -10.57 21.12 -7.90
N GLY A 3 -11.68 21.48 -7.24
CA GLY A 3 -11.68 22.65 -6.35
C GLY A 3 -10.85 22.40 -5.09
N ASP A 4 -10.33 23.47 -4.49
CA ASP A 4 -9.41 23.40 -3.33
C ASP A 4 -9.97 22.54 -2.19
N LYS A 5 -11.26 22.68 -1.87
CA LYS A 5 -11.94 21.86 -0.84
C LYS A 5 -11.91 20.36 -1.12
N LYS A 6 -11.97 19.98 -2.40
CA LYS A 6 -11.94 18.57 -2.84
C LYS A 6 -10.51 18.02 -2.77
N LEU A 7 -9.51 18.83 -3.15
CA LEU A 7 -8.10 18.47 -2.98
C LEU A 7 -7.75 18.27 -1.50
N GLU A 8 -8.24 19.12 -0.61
CA GLU A 8 -8.06 18.93 0.83
C GLU A 8 -8.71 17.64 1.34
N HIS A 9 -9.92 17.31 0.86
CA HIS A 9 -10.59 16.05 1.18
C HIS A 9 -9.75 14.83 0.77
N PHE A 10 -9.31 14.77 -0.49
CA PHE A 10 -8.49 13.65 -0.98
C PHE A 10 -7.11 13.59 -0.31
N LYS A 11 -6.48 14.74 -0.05
CA LYS A 11 -5.21 14.81 0.68
C LYS A 11 -5.34 14.20 2.07
N LYS A 12 -6.40 14.56 2.81
CA LYS A 12 -6.66 14.00 4.14
C LYS A 12 -6.85 12.49 4.08
N LYS A 13 -7.66 12.00 3.13
CA LYS A 13 -7.90 10.57 2.92
C LYS A 13 -6.62 9.81 2.61
N LEU A 14 -5.77 10.35 1.72
CA LEU A 14 -4.47 9.75 1.38
C LEU A 14 -3.52 9.73 2.59
N LEU A 15 -3.49 10.77 3.42
CA LEU A 15 -2.69 10.78 4.65
C LEU A 15 -3.18 9.75 5.68
N GLU A 16 -4.49 9.58 5.83
CA GLU A 16 -5.07 8.54 6.67
C GLU A 16 -4.69 7.15 6.19
N MET A 17 -4.79 6.90 4.87
CA MET A 17 -4.35 5.65 4.25
C MET A 17 -2.85 5.41 4.42
N LYS A 18 -2.02 6.44 4.26
CA LYS A 18 -0.57 6.36 4.45
C LYS A 18 -0.24 5.86 5.86
N ASN A 19 -0.81 6.51 6.86
CA ASN A 19 -0.60 6.18 8.26
C ASN A 19 -1.10 4.77 8.62
N ASP A 20 -2.19 4.30 8.02
CA ASP A 20 -2.67 2.92 8.20
C ASP A 20 -1.66 1.90 7.64
N VAL A 21 -1.19 2.11 6.41
CA VAL A 21 -0.20 1.21 5.77
C VAL A 21 1.13 1.24 6.51
N GLU A 22 1.60 2.41 6.96
CA GLU A 22 2.83 2.54 7.75
C GLU A 22 2.71 1.81 9.10
N LYS A 23 1.56 1.89 9.77
CA LYS A 23 1.31 1.12 10.99
C LYS A 23 1.30 -0.39 10.75
N GLN A 24 0.72 -0.84 9.64
CA GLN A 24 0.77 -2.26 9.30
C GLN A 24 2.21 -2.71 9.06
N LEU A 25 2.97 -1.99 8.24
CA LEU A 25 4.39 -2.28 7.99
C LEU A 25 5.25 -2.26 9.26
N ASP A 26 4.95 -1.39 10.23
CA ASP A 26 5.65 -1.36 11.52
C ASP A 26 5.30 -2.58 12.38
N LYS A 27 4.03 -2.99 12.41
CA LYS A 27 3.60 -4.23 13.08
C LYS A 27 4.27 -5.46 12.48
N ASP A 28 4.28 -5.61 11.15
CA ASP A 28 5.00 -6.71 10.48
C ASP A 28 6.51 -6.74 10.82
N LYS A 29 7.12 -5.58 11.13
CA LYS A 29 8.52 -5.54 11.59
C LYS A 29 8.68 -5.98 13.04
N GLN A 30 7.74 -5.63 13.93
CA GLN A 30 7.75 -6.01 15.33
C GLN A 30 7.39 -7.50 15.53
N GLU A 31 6.47 -8.00 14.71
CA GLU A 31 6.02 -9.41 14.65
C GLU A 31 6.91 -10.27 13.72
N GLY A 32 7.93 -9.67 13.11
CA GLY A 32 8.95 -10.39 12.33
C GLY A 32 9.64 -11.48 13.19
N PRO A 33 10.41 -12.39 12.57
CA PRO A 33 10.66 -13.77 13.03
C PRO A 33 11.28 -13.95 14.43
N ASN A 34 11.55 -12.89 15.18
CA ASN A 34 12.18 -12.92 16.50
C ASN A 34 11.30 -13.44 17.65
N GLU A 35 9.97 -13.42 17.53
CA GLU A 35 9.10 -14.01 18.56
C GLU A 35 8.83 -15.49 18.23
N SER A 36 8.40 -15.80 17.01
CA SER A 36 8.17 -17.20 16.58
C SER A 36 9.45 -18.03 16.49
N ALA A 37 10.60 -17.49 16.05
CA ALA A 37 11.86 -18.26 16.01
C ALA A 37 12.49 -18.45 17.39
N ARG A 38 12.12 -17.64 18.40
CA ARG A 38 12.53 -17.89 19.79
C ARG A 38 11.78 -19.06 20.41
N GLU A 39 10.54 -19.28 20.01
CA GLU A 39 9.76 -20.44 20.45
C GLU A 39 10.04 -21.70 19.61
N LEU A 40 10.40 -21.56 18.33
CA LEU A 40 10.78 -22.67 17.45
C LEU A 40 12.17 -23.26 17.73
N ALA A 41 13.09 -22.51 18.33
CA ALA A 41 14.41 -23.02 18.70
C ALA A 41 14.36 -24.16 19.73
N ASP A 42 13.20 -24.38 20.36
CA ASP A 42 12.96 -25.44 21.35
C ASP A 42 12.22 -26.67 20.76
N TYR A 43 11.68 -26.59 19.53
CA TYR A 43 10.93 -27.69 18.90
C TYR A 43 11.69 -28.30 17.70
N ASP A 44 11.97 -29.59 17.87
CA ASP A 44 12.55 -30.55 16.92
C ASP A 44 12.21 -30.26 15.44
N ASN A 45 13.24 -29.99 14.63
CA ASN A 45 13.14 -29.63 13.21
C ASN A 45 12.73 -30.84 12.35
N HIS A 46 11.42 -31.12 12.27
CA HIS A 46 10.88 -32.16 11.39
C HIS A 46 10.91 -31.71 9.90
N PRO A 47 11.36 -32.55 8.97
CA PRO A 47 11.49 -32.19 7.55
C PRO A 47 10.15 -31.89 6.83
N ALA A 48 9.00 -32.19 7.44
CA ALA A 48 7.69 -31.80 6.96
C ALA A 48 7.32 -30.34 7.33
N ASP A 49 7.87 -29.80 8.41
CA ASP A 49 7.65 -28.42 8.87
C ASP A 49 8.47 -27.41 8.04
N MET A 50 9.68 -27.78 7.61
CA MET A 50 10.53 -26.91 6.76
C MET A 50 9.87 -26.44 5.46
N GLY A 51 9.01 -27.26 4.84
CA GLY A 51 8.27 -26.86 3.63
C GLY A 51 7.11 -25.89 3.93
N THR A 52 6.50 -26.01 5.11
CA THR A 52 5.43 -25.14 5.59
C THR A 52 6.01 -23.79 5.98
N GLU A 53 7.09 -23.77 6.76
CA GLU A 53 7.78 -22.55 7.18
C GLU A 53 8.25 -21.70 5.99
N GLN A 54 8.82 -22.33 4.97
CA GLN A 54 9.26 -21.63 3.76
C GLN A 54 8.07 -21.00 3.01
N PHE A 55 6.97 -21.73 2.85
CA PHE A 55 5.76 -21.21 2.20
C PHE A 55 5.16 -20.02 2.96
N GLU A 56 5.17 -20.06 4.29
CA GLU A 56 4.69 -18.95 5.10
C GLU A 56 5.58 -17.72 4.99
N GLN A 57 6.91 -17.89 5.02
CA GLN A 57 7.85 -16.79 4.80
C GLN A 57 7.69 -16.14 3.42
N GLU A 58 7.50 -16.94 2.36
CA GLU A 58 7.25 -16.42 1.00
C GLU A 58 5.93 -15.66 0.92
N ARG A 59 4.88 -16.16 1.57
CA ARG A 59 3.58 -15.49 1.69
C ARG A 59 3.70 -14.13 2.39
N ASP A 60 4.38 -14.09 3.53
CA ASP A 60 4.55 -12.87 4.33
C ASP A 60 5.42 -11.84 3.60
N ALA A 61 6.46 -12.28 2.90
CA ALA A 61 7.28 -11.42 2.03
C ALA A 61 6.45 -10.81 0.90
N GLY A 62 5.59 -11.60 0.25
CA GLY A 62 4.68 -11.12 -0.79
C GLY A 62 3.68 -10.08 -0.27
N LEU A 63 3.09 -10.33 0.90
CA LEU A 63 2.16 -9.39 1.54
C LEU A 63 2.84 -8.07 1.91
N LYS A 64 4.08 -8.13 2.42
CA LYS A 64 4.88 -6.95 2.70
C LYS A 64 5.16 -6.13 1.43
N GLN A 65 5.56 -6.78 0.34
CA GLN A 65 5.80 -6.09 -0.93
C GLN A 65 4.56 -5.35 -1.43
N VAL A 66 3.36 -5.96 -1.31
CA VAL A 66 2.09 -5.32 -1.68
C VAL A 66 1.82 -4.07 -0.83
N LYS A 67 2.10 -4.12 0.47
CA LYS A 67 1.96 -2.95 1.37
C LYS A 67 2.94 -1.83 1.00
N GLU A 68 4.19 -2.18 0.66
CA GLU A 68 5.21 -1.21 0.23
C GLU A 68 4.83 -0.53 -1.10
N ASP A 69 4.35 -1.29 -2.07
CA ASP A 69 3.86 -0.76 -3.36
C ASP A 69 2.66 0.20 -3.15
N ARG A 70 1.71 -0.21 -2.29
CA ARG A 70 0.58 0.65 -1.91
C ARG A 70 1.03 1.95 -1.24
N LEU A 71 2.04 1.90 -0.37
CA LEU A 71 2.60 3.09 0.26
C LEU A 71 3.24 4.02 -0.78
N GLN A 72 3.95 3.46 -1.75
CA GLN A 72 4.53 4.22 -2.86
C GLN A 72 3.44 4.93 -3.67
N ASP A 73 2.35 4.24 -4.00
CA ASP A 73 1.23 4.82 -4.74
C ASP A 73 0.52 5.95 -3.99
N ILE A 74 0.40 5.83 -2.65
CA ILE A 74 -0.14 6.91 -1.82
C ILE A 74 0.78 8.13 -1.84
N ASN A 75 2.10 7.93 -1.73
CA ASN A 75 3.07 9.02 -1.75
C ASN A 75 3.09 9.74 -3.12
N ASP A 76 3.04 9.00 -4.21
CA ASP A 76 2.96 9.57 -5.56
C ASP A 76 1.64 10.36 -5.76
N ALA A 77 0.51 9.84 -5.25
CA ALA A 77 -0.76 10.58 -5.28
C ALA A 77 -0.69 11.90 -4.49
N LEU A 78 -0.08 11.89 -3.31
CA LEU A 78 0.16 13.10 -2.51
C LEU A 78 1.07 14.10 -3.25
N GLU A 79 2.14 13.62 -3.88
CA GLU A 79 3.05 14.46 -4.66
C GLU A 79 2.31 15.14 -5.84
N ARG A 80 1.41 14.42 -6.51
CA ARG A 80 0.56 14.98 -7.58
C ARG A 80 -0.40 16.04 -7.05
N ILE A 81 -0.85 15.96 -5.80
CA ILE A 81 -1.64 17.02 -5.17
C ILE A 81 -0.78 18.27 -5.00
N GLU A 82 0.46 18.12 -4.52
CA GLU A 82 1.40 19.24 -4.36
C GLU A 82 1.79 19.89 -5.69
N LYS A 83 1.94 19.08 -6.75
CA LYS A 83 2.22 19.54 -8.11
C LYS A 83 0.98 20.08 -8.84
N GLY A 84 -0.22 19.95 -8.27
CA GLY A 84 -1.48 20.35 -8.90
C GLY A 84 -1.89 19.50 -10.11
N THR A 85 -1.34 18.30 -10.25
CA THR A 85 -1.65 17.34 -11.33
C THR A 85 -2.60 16.23 -10.88
N TYR A 86 -3.00 16.20 -9.62
CA TYR A 86 -3.94 15.23 -9.09
C TYR A 86 -5.30 15.27 -9.81
N GLY A 87 -5.87 14.08 -10.03
CA GLY A 87 -7.12 13.93 -10.78
C GLY A 87 -6.96 14.08 -12.28
N LYS A 88 -5.74 13.94 -12.83
CA LYS A 88 -5.49 13.80 -14.27
C LYS A 88 -4.75 12.51 -14.55
N SER A 89 -5.11 11.84 -15.64
CA SER A 89 -4.42 10.65 -16.10
C SER A 89 -2.97 10.97 -16.46
N VAL A 90 -2.02 10.16 -16.00
CA VAL A 90 -0.61 10.28 -16.37
C VAL A 90 -0.35 9.89 -17.84
N VAL A 91 -1.29 9.19 -18.49
CA VAL A 91 -1.17 8.71 -19.87
C VAL A 91 -1.71 9.77 -20.84
N SER A 92 -2.98 10.16 -20.69
CA SER A 92 -3.64 11.08 -21.62
C SER A 92 -3.78 12.52 -21.12
N GLY A 93 -3.49 12.79 -19.84
CA GLY A 93 -3.70 14.10 -19.22
C GLY A 93 -5.18 14.46 -18.99
N LYS A 94 -6.11 13.57 -19.36
CA LYS A 94 -7.56 13.76 -19.19
C LYS A 94 -7.97 13.72 -17.72
N PRO A 95 -9.03 14.44 -17.32
CA PRO A 95 -9.51 14.43 -15.94
C PRO A 95 -10.02 13.04 -15.54
N ILE A 96 -9.57 12.53 -14.40
CA ILE A 96 -10.05 11.29 -13.80
C ILE A 96 -11.40 11.58 -13.11
N PRO A 97 -12.44 10.75 -13.33
CA PRO A 97 -13.72 10.90 -12.65
C PRO A 97 -13.58 10.93 -11.13
N GLU A 98 -14.29 11.84 -10.47
CA GLU A 98 -14.27 11.96 -9.01
C GLU A 98 -14.74 10.69 -8.32
N GLU A 99 -15.81 10.07 -8.83
CA GLU A 99 -16.34 8.78 -8.36
C GLU A 99 -15.25 7.69 -8.31
N ARG A 100 -14.31 7.71 -9.26
CA ARG A 100 -13.17 6.79 -9.24
C ARG A 100 -12.19 7.16 -8.14
N LEU A 101 -11.85 8.43 -7.98
CA LEU A 101 -10.94 8.90 -6.92
C LEU A 101 -11.54 8.67 -5.52
N GLU A 102 -12.87 8.65 -5.40
CA GLU A 102 -13.55 8.29 -4.16
C GLU A 102 -13.38 6.81 -3.82
N VAL A 103 -13.40 5.92 -4.80
CA VAL A 103 -13.16 4.48 -4.60
C VAL A 103 -11.66 4.17 -4.47
N GLU A 104 -10.85 4.73 -5.37
CA GLU A 104 -9.42 4.51 -5.51
C GLU A 104 -8.69 5.87 -5.58
N PRO A 105 -8.35 6.48 -4.42
CA PRO A 105 -7.74 7.80 -4.37
C PRO A 105 -6.30 7.84 -4.90
N THR A 106 -5.67 6.69 -5.11
CA THR A 106 -4.34 6.53 -5.71
C THR A 106 -4.40 6.34 -7.24
N ALA A 107 -5.58 6.38 -7.85
CA ALA A 107 -5.74 6.15 -9.28
C ALA A 107 -4.88 7.11 -10.13
N LYS A 108 -4.10 6.54 -11.03
CA LYS A 108 -3.12 7.25 -11.90
C LYS A 108 -3.65 7.49 -13.31
N ILE A 109 -4.64 6.71 -13.72
CA ILE A 109 -5.14 6.58 -15.09
C ILE A 109 -6.66 6.43 -15.11
N LEU A 110 -7.26 6.60 -16.29
CA LEU A 110 -8.69 6.33 -16.50
C LEU A 110 -8.98 4.83 -16.49
N VAL A 111 -10.26 4.47 -16.27
CA VAL A 111 -10.72 3.06 -16.40
C VAL A 111 -10.44 2.52 -17.80
N GLU A 112 -10.60 3.36 -18.81
CA GLU A 112 -10.38 3.01 -20.22
C GLU A 112 -8.89 2.80 -20.57
N GLU A 113 -7.98 3.19 -19.68
CA GLU A 113 -6.53 3.15 -19.88
C GLU A 113 -5.82 2.10 -19.01
N ALA A 114 -6.58 1.37 -18.18
CA ALA A 114 -6.09 0.36 -17.24
C ALA A 114 -5.89 -1.02 -17.87
#